data_AF-A0A2V8ZGI7-F1
#
_entry.id   AF-A0A2V8ZGI7-F1
#
_cell.length_a   1.000
_cell.length_b   1.000
_cell.length_c   1.000
_cell.angle_alpha   90.00
_cell.angle_beta   90.00
_cell.angle_gamma   90.00
#
_symmetry.space_group_name_H-M   'P 1'
#
loop_
_entity.id
_entity.type
_entity.pdbx_description
1 polymer ?
#
loop_
_entity_poly.entity_id
_entity_poly.type
_entity_poly.pdbx_seq_one_letter_code
_entity_poly.pdbx_strand_id
1 'polypeptide(L)'
;MKAVAFKLRFPCFRVFAVLSTILFAMTMGFLLARGQSPALPAIKVVNLIPASLSGESNQDSEPFLAIQKDNPQVMVASAFTPNPFSMTANAPVYVSQDSGNSWVLNAITPVQRMTCDITHAMATGENHPRGDLHAGTLACASGITLDESESVDVSSSATMNVQSTRGNVDQPFVRALGVSSGDRIYVGVNDFNRANGQTATVDVSVDGGATYRSIPIEMRKTAGQDGPSVRPAVANDGTVYVAFFGWRKFDGKTATSDVVVVRDDAAATGANPFHALSNPSDKLPGRVVVKNASIPWSNAPALGQERIGSTLSIAVDPNQSAIVYLAWADKGSKADIYTLHVRNSADRGVTWSKTDLPGTTIHNATNVALAIADNGAVGYLYQQLSGGRWVTHLVQTHNAFATSQEFVLATVPADQPVGQFLPYLGDYDYLLSVGNEFRGVFCANNTPDFANFPQGVTFQRAADFSAKTLNDGAGNLVPISIDPFYFSVPVIP
;
A
#
# COMPACT_ATOMS: atom_id res chain seq x y z
N MET A 1 8.53 -54.25 -25.03
CA MET A 1 9.23 -55.43 -25.59
C MET A 1 8.90 -55.54 -27.08
N LYS A 2 9.94 -55.68 -27.93
CA LYS A 2 9.95 -55.89 -29.42
C LYS A 2 9.48 -54.67 -30.25
N ALA A 3 10.32 -53.87 -30.93
CA ALA A 3 11.36 -54.11 -31.97
C ALA A 3 10.72 -54.72 -33.25
N VAL A 4 10.87 -54.29 -34.52
CA VAL A 4 11.94 -53.72 -35.39
C VAL A 4 11.22 -53.25 -36.70
N ALA A 5 11.35 -52.03 -37.25
CA ALA A 5 12.32 -51.43 -38.19
C ALA A 5 12.30 -51.82 -39.71
N PHE A 6 12.51 -50.78 -40.55
CA PHE A 6 13.07 -50.70 -41.93
C PHE A 6 12.15 -50.94 -43.16
N LYS A 7 12.30 -50.32 -44.36
CA LYS A 7 13.30 -49.48 -45.08
C LYS A 7 12.57 -48.85 -46.31
N LEU A 8 12.61 -47.53 -46.56
CA LEU A 8 13.42 -46.79 -47.58
C LEU A 8 13.07 -46.99 -49.09
N ARG A 9 12.75 -45.90 -49.82
CA ARG A 9 13.54 -45.32 -50.97
C ARG A 9 12.74 -44.34 -51.88
N PHE A 10 13.35 -43.17 -52.12
CA PHE A 10 13.13 -42.26 -53.27
C PHE A 10 13.86 -42.77 -54.53
N PRO A 11 13.46 -42.37 -55.75
CA PRO A 11 14.16 -41.31 -56.52
C PRO A 11 13.17 -40.37 -57.30
N CYS A 12 13.37 -39.05 -57.47
CA CYS A 12 14.39 -38.27 -58.21
C CYS A 12 14.03 -37.95 -59.69
N PHE A 13 13.62 -36.69 -59.94
CA PHE A 13 13.89 -35.77 -61.07
C PHE A 13 13.46 -36.08 -62.55
N ARG A 14 12.72 -35.13 -63.18
CA ARG A 14 13.16 -34.13 -64.21
C ARG A 14 11.93 -33.46 -64.88
N VAL A 15 11.70 -32.15 -64.70
CA VAL A 15 12.03 -30.98 -65.57
C VAL A 15 11.27 -30.92 -66.92
N PHE A 16 10.41 -29.89 -67.07
CA PHE A 16 10.33 -29.05 -68.28
C PHE A 16 9.88 -27.63 -67.89
N ALA A 17 10.60 -26.64 -68.43
CA ALA A 17 10.46 -25.21 -68.18
C ALA A 17 9.77 -24.51 -69.35
N VAL A 18 9.01 -23.43 -69.06
CA VAL A 18 8.80 -22.30 -69.99
C VAL A 18 8.87 -21.01 -69.18
N LEU A 19 9.68 -20.08 -69.71
CA LEU A 19 10.11 -18.78 -69.18
C LEU A 19 9.19 -17.66 -69.69
N SER A 20 8.89 -16.64 -68.87
CA SER A 20 8.92 -15.20 -69.23
C SER A 20 8.62 -14.35 -67.98
N THR A 21 9.61 -13.93 -67.19
CA THR A 21 10.29 -12.60 -67.17
C THR A 21 9.39 -11.37 -66.98
N ILE A 22 9.34 -10.87 -65.74
CA ILE A 22 9.45 -9.44 -65.42
C ILE A 22 10.44 -9.30 -64.25
N LEU A 23 11.46 -8.45 -64.44
CA LEU A 23 12.59 -8.20 -63.55
C LEU A 23 12.60 -6.71 -63.16
N PHE A 24 12.66 -6.43 -61.86
CA PHE A 24 13.37 -5.29 -61.22
C PHE A 24 13.41 -5.62 -59.70
N ALA A 25 14.40 -6.35 -59.19
CA ALA A 25 15.76 -5.93 -58.79
C ALA A 25 15.80 -4.95 -57.60
N MET A 26 16.05 -5.46 -56.38
CA MET A 26 17.23 -5.15 -55.53
C MET A 26 16.98 -5.61 -54.07
N THR A 27 17.57 -6.74 -53.67
CA THR A 27 18.77 -6.87 -52.80
C THR A 27 18.52 -6.76 -51.29
N MET A 28 18.55 -7.92 -50.65
CA MET A 28 19.43 -8.26 -49.51
C MET A 28 19.38 -7.38 -48.26
N GLY A 29 18.76 -7.92 -47.21
CA GLY A 29 18.81 -7.37 -45.85
C GLY A 29 18.22 -8.32 -44.83
N PHE A 30 18.80 -9.51 -44.67
CA PHE A 30 18.58 -10.32 -43.46
C PHE A 30 19.31 -9.63 -42.30
N LEU A 31 18.67 -8.65 -41.68
CA LEU A 31 19.02 -8.19 -40.35
C LEU A 31 18.39 -9.17 -39.36
N LEU A 32 19.25 -9.88 -38.64
CA LEU A 32 18.95 -10.46 -37.34
C LEU A 32 18.22 -9.40 -36.51
N ALA A 33 16.91 -9.55 -36.34
CA ALA A 33 16.21 -8.91 -35.24
C ALA A 33 16.79 -9.53 -33.97
N ARG A 34 17.84 -8.91 -33.43
CA ARG A 34 18.19 -9.06 -32.02
C ARG A 34 16.89 -8.84 -31.26
N GLY A 35 16.44 -9.85 -30.52
CA GLY A 35 15.40 -9.67 -29.53
C GLY A 35 15.81 -8.47 -28.67
N GLN A 36 15.13 -7.35 -28.85
CA GLN A 36 15.11 -6.35 -27.82
C GLN A 36 14.46 -7.06 -26.64
N SER A 37 15.24 -7.26 -25.56
CA SER A 37 14.65 -7.46 -24.25
C SER A 37 13.51 -6.43 -24.12
N PRO A 38 12.32 -6.81 -23.60
CA PRO A 38 11.31 -5.81 -23.29
C PRO A 38 12.02 -4.70 -22.49
N ALA A 39 11.83 -3.44 -22.90
CA ALA A 39 12.41 -2.32 -22.19
C ALA A 39 12.11 -2.51 -20.70
N LEU A 40 13.11 -2.32 -19.83
CA LEU A 40 12.88 -2.31 -18.40
C LEU A 40 11.69 -1.38 -18.13
N PRO A 41 10.70 -1.76 -17.30
CA PRO A 41 9.56 -0.90 -17.05
C PRO A 41 10.07 0.49 -16.66
N ALA A 42 9.54 1.54 -17.27
CA ALA A 42 9.93 2.90 -16.87
C ALA A 42 9.27 3.22 -15.53
N ILE A 43 9.91 4.07 -14.72
CA ILE A 43 9.24 4.62 -13.54
C ILE A 43 8.05 5.44 -14.00
N LYS A 44 6.91 5.24 -13.35
CA LYS A 44 5.66 5.92 -13.66
C LYS A 44 5.12 6.59 -12.42
N VAL A 45 4.64 7.84 -12.57
CA VAL A 45 3.84 8.56 -11.57
C VAL A 45 2.60 9.11 -12.26
N VAL A 46 1.41 8.86 -11.70
CA VAL A 46 0.12 9.23 -12.29
C VAL A 46 -0.74 9.88 -11.22
N ASN A 47 -1.24 11.08 -11.48
CA ASN A 47 -2.27 11.73 -10.67
C ASN A 47 -3.61 10.97 -10.84
N LEU A 48 -4.24 10.59 -9.73
CA LEU A 48 -5.44 9.75 -9.74
C LEU A 48 -6.70 10.51 -10.17
N ILE A 49 -6.72 11.85 -10.06
CA ILE A 49 -7.93 12.64 -10.36
C ILE A 49 -8.30 12.50 -11.84
N PRO A 50 -9.45 11.88 -12.16
CA PRO A 50 -9.84 11.64 -13.54
C PRO A 50 -10.19 12.96 -14.26
N ALA A 51 -10.11 12.94 -15.59
CA ALA A 51 -10.47 14.09 -16.43
C ALA A 51 -11.87 14.65 -16.13
N SER A 52 -12.84 13.77 -15.81
CA SER A 52 -14.22 14.15 -15.46
C SER A 52 -14.33 14.96 -14.17
N LEU A 53 -13.28 15.01 -13.35
CA LEU A 53 -13.22 15.73 -12.09
C LEU A 53 -12.19 16.87 -12.13
N SER A 54 -11.80 17.35 -13.31
CA SER A 54 -10.77 18.39 -13.43
C SER A 54 -11.06 19.66 -12.62
N GLY A 55 -12.34 19.96 -12.35
CA GLY A 55 -12.79 21.10 -11.56
C GLY A 55 -12.72 20.97 -10.03
N GLU A 56 -12.30 19.83 -9.48
CA GLU A 56 -12.22 19.64 -8.02
C GLU A 56 -10.95 20.28 -7.42
N SER A 57 -10.94 20.61 -6.13
CA SER A 57 -9.76 21.14 -5.43
C SER A 57 -9.73 20.74 -3.96
N ASN A 58 -10.09 19.49 -3.68
CA ASN A 58 -10.20 18.94 -2.33
C ASN A 58 -8.81 18.62 -1.75
N GLN A 59 -8.73 18.49 -0.43
CA GLN A 59 -7.57 17.84 0.17
C GLN A 59 -7.79 16.32 0.17
N ASP A 60 -7.50 15.65 -0.93
CA ASP A 60 -7.63 14.20 -1.07
C ASP A 60 -6.45 13.49 -0.39
N SER A 61 -6.43 13.48 0.95
CA SER A 61 -5.35 12.92 1.77
C SER A 61 -5.57 11.44 2.14
N GLU A 62 -4.54 10.82 2.72
CA GLU A 62 -4.55 9.46 3.29
C GLU A 62 -4.85 8.36 2.26
N PRO A 63 -3.92 8.12 1.32
CA PRO A 63 -4.17 7.20 0.22
C PRO A 63 -3.92 5.74 0.62
N PHE A 64 -4.70 4.83 0.04
CA PHE A 64 -4.46 3.40 0.12
C PHE A 64 -4.57 2.72 -1.25
N LEU A 65 -3.95 1.55 -1.42
CA LEU A 65 -3.94 0.82 -2.69
C LEU A 65 -4.18 -0.68 -2.47
N ALA A 66 -5.11 -1.25 -3.23
CA ALA A 66 -5.22 -2.67 -3.47
C ALA A 66 -4.93 -2.99 -4.93
N ILE A 67 -4.25 -4.10 -5.15
CA ILE A 67 -3.96 -4.63 -6.49
C ILE A 67 -4.46 -6.05 -6.51
N GLN A 68 -5.22 -6.38 -7.54
CA GLN A 68 -5.65 -7.75 -7.74
C GLN A 68 -4.46 -8.63 -8.14
N LYS A 69 -4.25 -9.73 -7.40
CA LYS A 69 -3.07 -10.59 -7.55
C LYS A 69 -2.99 -11.27 -8.93
N ASP A 70 -4.08 -11.89 -9.39
CA ASP A 70 -4.09 -12.68 -10.64
C ASP A 70 -4.25 -11.83 -11.90
N ASN A 71 -4.82 -10.63 -11.77
CA ASN A 71 -4.88 -9.65 -12.85
C ASN A 71 -4.47 -8.27 -12.32
N PRO A 72 -3.16 -7.99 -12.25
CA PRO A 72 -2.61 -6.72 -11.75
C PRO A 72 -2.96 -5.47 -12.57
N GLN A 73 -3.75 -5.61 -13.64
CA GLN A 73 -4.33 -4.45 -14.33
C GLN A 73 -5.43 -3.82 -13.48
N VAL A 74 -6.12 -4.62 -12.65
CA VAL A 74 -7.22 -4.18 -11.79
C VAL A 74 -6.66 -3.73 -10.45
N MET A 75 -6.92 -2.47 -10.12
CA MET A 75 -6.47 -1.85 -8.88
C MET A 75 -7.55 -0.93 -8.35
N VAL A 76 -7.60 -0.84 -7.02
CA VAL A 76 -8.46 0.08 -6.31
C VAL A 76 -7.60 0.94 -5.42
N ALA A 77 -7.80 2.25 -5.45
CA ALA A 77 -7.20 3.18 -4.52
C ALA A 77 -8.27 3.98 -3.79
N SER A 78 -7.96 4.40 -2.58
CA SER A 78 -8.78 5.31 -1.78
C SER A 78 -7.98 6.54 -1.41
N ALA A 79 -8.69 7.59 -1.01
CA ALA A 79 -8.20 8.78 -0.32
C ALA A 79 -9.42 9.42 0.36
N PHE A 80 -9.25 10.51 1.11
CA PHE A 80 -10.31 11.35 1.66
C PHE A 80 -11.00 12.20 0.58
N THR A 81 -11.44 11.51 -0.48
CA THR A 81 -12.14 12.08 -1.62
C THR A 81 -13.65 12.06 -1.39
N PRO A 82 -14.32 13.22 -1.40
CA PRO A 82 -15.77 13.26 -1.31
C PRO A 82 -16.40 12.81 -2.63
N ASN A 83 -17.57 12.19 -2.54
CA ASN A 83 -18.42 11.93 -3.70
C ASN A 83 -18.83 13.28 -4.34
N PRO A 84 -18.45 13.54 -5.60
CA PRO A 84 -18.68 14.83 -6.24
C PRO A 84 -20.11 14.98 -6.77
N PHE A 85 -20.88 13.90 -6.87
CA PHE A 85 -22.20 13.88 -7.50
C PHE A 85 -23.36 13.95 -6.50
N SER A 86 -23.13 13.59 -5.24
CA SER A 86 -24.18 13.59 -4.23
C SER A 86 -23.63 13.71 -2.81
N MET A 87 -24.28 14.53 -2.00
CA MET A 87 -24.01 14.68 -0.57
C MET A 87 -24.53 13.51 0.28
N THR A 88 -25.36 12.63 -0.30
CA THR A 88 -26.06 11.55 0.41
C THR A 88 -25.77 10.16 -0.14
N ALA A 89 -25.11 10.07 -1.30
CA ALA A 89 -24.69 8.80 -1.86
C ALA A 89 -23.41 8.29 -1.20
N ASN A 90 -23.03 7.06 -1.55
CA ASN A 90 -21.83 6.37 -1.11
C ASN A 90 -20.53 7.16 -1.34
N ALA A 91 -19.54 6.95 -0.48
CA ALA A 91 -18.19 7.43 -0.69
C ALA A 91 -17.52 6.71 -1.87
N PRO A 92 -16.56 7.35 -2.54
CA PRO A 92 -15.92 6.78 -3.70
C PRO A 92 -14.62 6.03 -3.40
N VAL A 93 -14.23 5.19 -4.36
CA VAL A 93 -12.86 4.69 -4.57
C VAL A 93 -12.43 4.98 -6.01
N TYR A 94 -11.13 5.10 -6.24
CA TYR A 94 -10.53 5.15 -7.57
C TYR A 94 -10.30 3.74 -8.08
N VAL A 95 -10.66 3.47 -9.34
CA VAL A 95 -10.51 2.16 -9.97
C VAL A 95 -9.69 2.29 -11.24
N SER A 96 -8.68 1.44 -11.38
CA SER A 96 -7.94 1.25 -12.63
C SER A 96 -8.15 -0.16 -13.14
N GLN A 97 -8.18 -0.32 -14.47
CA GLN A 97 -8.25 -1.61 -15.16
C GLN A 97 -7.15 -1.73 -16.24
N ASP A 98 -6.14 -0.86 -16.20
CA ASP A 98 -5.09 -0.72 -17.21
C ASP A 98 -3.69 -0.53 -16.60
N SER A 99 -3.45 -1.15 -15.43
CA SER A 99 -2.20 -0.99 -14.65
C SER A 99 -1.92 0.44 -14.21
N GLY A 100 -2.96 1.22 -13.94
CA GLY A 100 -2.84 2.55 -13.35
C GLY A 100 -2.37 3.58 -14.37
N ASN A 101 -2.63 3.35 -15.65
CA ASN A 101 -2.45 4.36 -16.69
C ASN A 101 -3.62 5.35 -16.66
N SER A 102 -4.82 4.87 -16.36
CA SER A 102 -6.00 5.67 -16.10
C SER A 102 -6.75 5.18 -14.86
N TRP A 103 -7.53 6.10 -14.29
CA TRP A 103 -8.34 5.88 -13.10
C TRP A 103 -9.72 6.50 -13.31
N VAL A 104 -10.74 5.85 -12.77
CA VAL A 104 -12.11 6.38 -12.69
C VAL A 104 -12.57 6.40 -11.24
N LEU A 105 -13.46 7.31 -10.89
CA LEU A 105 -14.03 7.38 -9.55
C LEU A 105 -15.34 6.59 -9.50
N ASN A 106 -15.47 5.65 -8.56
CA ASN A 106 -16.65 4.82 -8.40
C ASN A 106 -17.22 4.88 -6.98
N ALA A 107 -18.47 5.29 -6.84
CA ALA A 107 -19.15 5.54 -5.56
C ALA A 107 -19.80 4.27 -4.98
N ILE A 108 -18.98 3.34 -4.50
CA ILE A 108 -19.43 2.02 -4.04
C ILE A 108 -19.25 1.77 -2.54
N THR A 109 -18.47 2.59 -1.84
CA THR A 109 -18.17 2.38 -0.42
C THR A 109 -19.41 2.66 0.44
N PRO A 110 -19.78 1.81 1.41
CA PRO A 110 -21.09 1.83 2.07
C PRO A 110 -21.24 2.93 3.13
N VAL A 111 -20.49 4.04 3.01
CA VAL A 111 -20.57 5.19 3.91
C VAL A 111 -20.96 6.45 3.15
N GLN A 112 -21.66 7.37 3.80
CA GLN A 112 -22.17 8.56 3.13
C GLN A 112 -21.04 9.52 2.75
N ARG A 113 -21.00 9.90 1.47
CA ARG A 113 -20.21 10.95 0.83
C ARG A 113 -18.70 10.77 0.87
N MET A 114 -18.09 10.55 2.03
CA MET A 114 -16.65 10.46 2.22
C MET A 114 -16.35 9.56 3.42
N THR A 115 -15.26 8.81 3.33
CA THR A 115 -14.79 7.96 4.43
C THR A 115 -14.10 8.80 5.51
N CYS A 116 -14.14 8.33 6.75
CA CYS A 116 -13.27 8.84 7.82
C CYS A 116 -11.93 8.12 7.84
N ASP A 117 -11.93 6.86 7.45
CA ASP A 117 -10.76 6.03 7.19
C ASP A 117 -11.21 4.87 6.29
N ILE A 118 -10.33 4.37 5.44
CA ILE A 118 -10.59 3.18 4.64
C ILE A 118 -9.27 2.54 4.22
N THR A 119 -9.18 1.24 4.44
CA THR A 119 -8.19 0.40 3.78
C THR A 119 -8.87 -0.81 3.18
N HIS A 120 -8.23 -1.38 2.17
CA HIS A 120 -8.83 -2.45 1.40
C HIS A 120 -7.77 -3.37 0.79
N ALA A 121 -8.10 -4.64 0.61
CA ALA A 121 -7.23 -5.61 -0.06
C ALA A 121 -8.02 -6.37 -1.12
N MET A 122 -7.31 -6.75 -2.19
CA MET A 122 -7.84 -7.65 -3.21
C MET A 122 -7.04 -8.95 -3.17
N ALA A 123 -7.65 -10.00 -2.65
CA ALA A 123 -7.19 -11.36 -2.88
C ALA A 123 -7.96 -11.94 -4.08
N THR A 124 -7.68 -13.16 -4.52
CA THR A 124 -8.37 -13.78 -5.68
C THR A 124 -8.73 -15.23 -5.41
N GLY A 125 -8.92 -15.62 -4.14
CA GLY A 125 -9.28 -16.99 -3.76
C GLY A 125 -10.65 -17.41 -4.27
N GLU A 126 -11.55 -16.46 -4.51
CA GLU A 126 -12.92 -16.71 -4.98
C GLU A 126 -13.09 -16.60 -6.50
N ASN A 127 -12.03 -16.18 -7.20
CA ASN A 127 -11.95 -16.02 -8.66
C ASN A 127 -12.86 -14.91 -9.23
N HIS A 128 -13.03 -13.82 -8.47
CA HIS A 128 -13.46 -12.49 -8.90
C HIS A 128 -12.62 -11.83 -10.02
N PRO A 129 -12.89 -11.82 -11.36
CA PRO A 129 -11.94 -11.24 -12.34
C PRO A 129 -11.68 -9.74 -12.20
N ARG A 130 -12.56 -9.03 -11.48
CA ARG A 130 -12.42 -7.62 -11.04
C ARG A 130 -12.90 -7.44 -9.61
N GLY A 131 -12.93 -8.52 -8.84
CA GLY A 131 -13.59 -8.59 -7.54
C GLY A 131 -12.64 -8.90 -6.40
N ASP A 132 -13.23 -9.41 -5.32
CA ASP A 132 -12.58 -9.82 -4.07
C ASP A 132 -11.96 -8.63 -3.33
N LEU A 133 -12.56 -7.45 -3.51
CA LEU A 133 -12.20 -6.26 -2.75
C LEU A 133 -12.85 -6.34 -1.38
N HIS A 134 -12.02 -6.57 -0.36
CA HIS A 134 -12.40 -6.53 1.05
C HIS A 134 -11.99 -5.18 1.63
N ALA A 135 -12.89 -4.48 2.30
CA ALA A 135 -12.61 -3.18 2.90
C ALA A 135 -13.05 -3.10 4.36
N GLY A 136 -12.24 -2.43 5.17
CA GLY A 136 -12.63 -1.91 6.47
C GLY A 136 -12.80 -0.41 6.32
N THR A 137 -14.03 0.09 6.47
CA THR A 137 -14.36 1.49 6.24
C THR A 137 -14.92 2.13 7.50
N LEU A 138 -14.42 3.29 7.89
CA LEU A 138 -15.01 4.11 8.94
C LEU A 138 -15.93 5.18 8.35
N ALA A 139 -17.15 5.28 8.89
CA ALA A 139 -18.08 6.35 8.56
C ALA A 139 -17.82 7.62 9.40
N CYS A 140 -17.86 8.79 8.75
CA CYS A 140 -17.86 10.10 9.43
C CYS A 140 -19.24 10.46 9.98
N ALA A 141 -19.74 9.68 10.94
CA ALA A 141 -20.98 9.95 11.67
C ALA A 141 -20.71 10.45 13.11
N SER A 142 -21.76 10.75 13.88
CA SER A 142 -21.65 11.16 15.29
C SER A 142 -20.99 10.12 16.22
N GLY A 143 -20.71 8.92 15.71
CA GLY A 143 -19.84 7.92 16.30
C GLY A 143 -19.07 7.17 15.21
N ILE A 144 -17.80 6.88 15.45
CA ILE A 144 -16.94 6.15 14.51
C ILE A 144 -17.45 4.70 14.44
N THR A 145 -17.91 4.31 13.25
CA THR A 145 -18.46 2.98 12.97
C THR A 145 -17.69 2.37 11.81
N LEU A 146 -17.16 1.17 12.04
CA LEU A 146 -16.53 0.32 11.05
C LEU A 146 -17.58 -0.53 10.34
N ASP A 147 -17.52 -0.53 9.01
CA ASP A 147 -18.13 -1.52 8.15
C ASP A 147 -17.03 -2.38 7.51
N GLU A 148 -17.09 -3.69 7.77
CA GLU A 148 -16.34 -4.70 7.04
C GLU A 148 -17.21 -5.11 5.84
N SER A 149 -16.73 -4.86 4.62
CA SER A 149 -17.54 -4.97 3.41
C SER A 149 -16.77 -5.53 2.23
N GLU A 150 -17.49 -6.02 1.23
CA GLU A 150 -16.91 -6.67 0.04
C GLU A 150 -17.51 -6.19 -1.28
N SER A 151 -16.74 -6.28 -2.36
CA SER A 151 -17.25 -6.19 -3.74
C SER A 151 -16.66 -7.28 -4.63
N VAL A 152 -17.54 -7.96 -5.37
CA VAL A 152 -17.18 -8.96 -6.38
C VAL A 152 -16.91 -8.34 -7.75
N ASP A 153 -17.18 -7.04 -7.95
CA ASP A 153 -16.82 -6.31 -9.17
C ASP A 153 -16.68 -4.81 -8.88
N VAL A 154 -15.43 -4.36 -8.75
CA VAL A 154 -15.09 -2.96 -8.43
C VAL A 154 -15.43 -1.99 -9.57
N SER A 155 -15.70 -2.50 -10.77
CA SER A 155 -16.14 -1.67 -11.91
C SER A 155 -17.65 -1.48 -12.00
N SER A 156 -18.43 -2.25 -11.22
CA SER A 156 -19.89 -2.09 -11.16
C SER A 156 -20.26 -0.91 -10.28
N SER A 157 -21.45 -0.33 -10.47
CA SER A 157 -21.97 0.73 -9.61
C SER A 157 -22.65 0.20 -8.34
N ALA A 158 -22.55 -1.10 -8.04
CA ALA A 158 -23.18 -1.69 -6.87
C ALA A 158 -22.43 -1.28 -5.60
N THR A 159 -23.17 -0.87 -4.57
CA THR A 159 -22.60 -0.67 -3.22
C THR A 159 -21.93 -1.96 -2.75
N MET A 160 -20.80 -1.83 -2.05
CA MET A 160 -20.17 -2.97 -1.38
C MET A 160 -21.14 -3.59 -0.37
N ASN A 161 -21.16 -4.92 -0.32
CA ASN A 161 -21.99 -5.65 0.64
C ASN A 161 -21.36 -5.56 2.03
N VAL A 162 -22.09 -5.05 3.02
CA VAL A 162 -21.63 -4.99 4.41
C VAL A 162 -21.82 -6.36 5.06
N GLN A 163 -20.73 -6.94 5.55
CA GLN A 163 -20.68 -8.23 6.21
C GLN A 163 -20.80 -8.10 7.73
N SER A 164 -20.22 -7.04 8.28
CA SER A 164 -20.17 -6.79 9.72
C SER A 164 -20.04 -5.29 9.99
N THR A 165 -20.61 -4.85 11.12
CA THR A 165 -20.60 -3.45 11.54
C THR A 165 -20.26 -3.37 13.03
N ARG A 166 -19.32 -2.47 13.40
CA ARG A 166 -18.91 -2.27 14.79
C ARG A 166 -18.58 -0.81 15.10
N GLY A 167 -19.14 -0.27 16.18
CA GLY A 167 -18.82 1.08 16.68
C GLY A 167 -17.63 1.11 17.65
N ASN A 168 -17.12 2.31 17.95
CA ASN A 168 -15.99 2.56 18.87
C ASN A 168 -14.71 1.82 18.47
N VAL A 169 -14.32 1.99 17.21
CA VAL A 169 -13.07 1.46 16.65
C VAL A 169 -12.39 2.53 15.82
N ASP A 170 -11.10 2.36 15.54
CA ASP A 170 -10.31 3.31 14.76
C ASP A 170 -9.24 2.61 13.91
N GLN A 171 -8.85 3.28 12.82
CA GLN A 171 -7.82 2.91 11.83
C GLN A 171 -7.81 1.43 11.38
N PRO A 172 -8.86 0.95 10.69
CA PRO A 172 -8.86 -0.39 10.10
C PRO A 172 -7.73 -0.54 9.07
N PHE A 173 -6.99 -1.65 9.11
CA PHE A 173 -5.94 -1.97 8.14
C PHE A 173 -6.10 -3.38 7.54
N VAL A 174 -6.59 -3.44 6.30
CA VAL A 174 -6.93 -4.70 5.64
C VAL A 174 -5.73 -5.31 4.93
N ARG A 175 -5.52 -6.61 5.16
CA ARG A 175 -4.73 -7.51 4.29
C ARG A 175 -5.53 -8.76 3.98
N ALA A 176 -5.32 -9.30 2.78
CA ALA A 176 -5.95 -10.54 2.36
C ALA A 176 -4.95 -11.49 1.71
N LEU A 177 -5.21 -12.79 1.84
CA LEU A 177 -4.49 -13.87 1.17
C LEU A 177 -5.51 -14.82 0.54
N GLY A 178 -5.45 -14.96 -0.79
CA GLY A 178 -6.26 -15.95 -1.50
C GLY A 178 -5.75 -17.35 -1.25
N VAL A 179 -6.64 -18.25 -0.81
CA VAL A 179 -6.37 -19.69 -0.71
C VAL A 179 -7.51 -20.46 -1.38
N SER A 180 -7.32 -21.77 -1.62
CA SER A 180 -8.29 -22.58 -2.35
C SER A 180 -9.68 -22.70 -1.69
N SER A 181 -9.78 -22.39 -0.39
CA SER A 181 -11.03 -22.39 0.36
C SER A 181 -11.70 -21.01 0.45
N GLY A 182 -11.33 -20.05 -0.40
CA GLY A 182 -11.73 -18.65 -0.29
C GLY A 182 -10.70 -17.80 0.45
N ASP A 183 -10.90 -16.48 0.45
CA ASP A 183 -9.92 -15.55 1.00
C ASP A 183 -9.75 -15.68 2.53
N ARG A 184 -8.53 -15.38 2.98
CA ARG A 184 -8.20 -15.12 4.39
C ARG A 184 -8.03 -13.62 4.57
N ILE A 185 -8.84 -13.01 5.40
CA ILE A 185 -8.88 -11.56 5.56
C ILE A 185 -8.49 -11.21 6.99
N TYR A 186 -7.63 -10.21 7.13
CA TYR A 186 -7.12 -9.72 8.40
C TYR A 186 -7.28 -8.21 8.42
N VAL A 187 -8.09 -7.69 9.34
CA VAL A 187 -8.28 -6.26 9.56
C VAL A 187 -7.64 -5.91 10.90
N GLY A 188 -6.49 -5.22 10.87
CA GLY A 188 -5.92 -4.65 12.08
C GLY A 188 -6.79 -3.48 12.55
N VAL A 189 -7.19 -3.45 13.82
CA VAL A 189 -8.12 -2.44 14.34
C VAL A 189 -7.72 -2.02 15.76
N ASN A 190 -7.79 -0.72 16.03
CA ASN A 190 -7.78 -0.18 17.40
C ASN A 190 -9.22 -0.19 17.96
N ASP A 191 -9.58 -1.25 18.69
CA ASP A 191 -10.93 -1.48 19.21
C ASP A 191 -11.08 -0.98 20.66
N PHE A 192 -11.79 0.14 20.84
CA PHE A 192 -12.00 0.74 22.17
C PHE A 192 -12.98 -0.04 23.05
N ASN A 193 -13.68 -1.04 22.51
CA ASN A 193 -14.57 -1.88 23.30
C ASN A 193 -13.80 -2.91 24.14
N ARG A 194 -12.47 -3.03 23.97
CA ARG A 194 -11.64 -3.97 24.73
C ARG A 194 -11.42 -3.50 26.16
N ALA A 195 -11.55 -4.45 27.09
CA ALA A 195 -11.29 -4.20 28.50
C ALA A 195 -9.81 -3.90 28.75
N ASN A 196 -9.54 -3.22 29.86
CA ASN A 196 -8.18 -2.93 30.36
C ASN A 196 -7.28 -2.12 29.40
N GLY A 197 -7.85 -1.53 28.34
CA GLY A 197 -7.13 -0.73 27.36
C GLY A 197 -6.29 -1.53 26.38
N GLN A 198 -6.54 -2.82 26.21
CA GLN A 198 -5.84 -3.69 25.25
C GLN A 198 -6.55 -3.65 23.89
N THR A 199 -6.51 -2.47 23.27
CA THR A 199 -7.35 -2.11 22.13
C THR A 199 -6.80 -2.63 20.80
N ALA A 200 -5.52 -3.04 20.73
CA ALA A 200 -4.98 -3.68 19.53
C ALA A 200 -5.67 -5.03 19.27
N THR A 201 -6.37 -5.13 18.14
CA THR A 201 -7.09 -6.33 17.70
C THR A 201 -6.85 -6.64 16.23
N VAL A 202 -7.13 -7.87 15.83
CA VAL A 202 -7.25 -8.27 14.42
C VAL A 202 -8.59 -8.95 14.23
N ASP A 203 -9.42 -8.39 13.36
CA ASP A 203 -10.61 -9.08 12.88
C ASP A 203 -10.20 -10.04 11.76
N VAL A 204 -10.63 -11.30 11.89
CA VAL A 204 -10.21 -12.38 11.00
C VAL A 204 -11.44 -13.00 10.36
N SER A 205 -11.41 -13.10 9.04
CA SER A 205 -12.29 -13.98 8.27
C SER A 205 -11.49 -15.13 7.65
N VAL A 206 -12.05 -16.33 7.77
CA VAL A 206 -11.50 -17.58 7.20
C VAL A 206 -12.48 -18.25 6.24
N ASP A 207 -13.48 -17.50 5.78
CA ASP A 207 -14.59 -17.98 4.97
C ASP A 207 -14.92 -16.97 3.85
N GLY A 208 -13.91 -16.27 3.34
CA GLY A 208 -14.10 -15.38 2.19
C GLY A 208 -14.67 -14.01 2.54
N GLY A 209 -14.85 -13.68 3.81
CA GLY A 209 -15.47 -12.42 4.25
C GLY A 209 -16.89 -12.61 4.79
N ALA A 210 -17.45 -13.83 4.74
CA ALA A 210 -18.81 -14.08 5.22
C ALA A 210 -18.95 -13.88 6.75
N THR A 211 -17.92 -14.20 7.54
CA THR A 211 -17.90 -13.92 8.98
C THR A 211 -16.55 -13.42 9.47
N TYR A 212 -16.59 -12.53 10.48
CA TYR A 212 -15.41 -11.96 11.13
C TYR A 212 -15.37 -12.28 12.62
N ARG A 213 -14.18 -12.63 13.11
CA ARG A 213 -13.88 -12.83 14.53
C ARG A 213 -12.80 -11.86 14.98
N SER A 214 -13.13 -11.01 15.97
CA SER A 214 -12.15 -10.08 16.55
C SER A 214 -11.26 -10.73 17.61
N ILE A 215 -9.95 -10.72 17.37
CA ILE A 215 -8.92 -11.39 18.19
C ILE A 215 -8.05 -10.33 18.87
N PRO A 216 -7.90 -10.33 20.21
CA PRO A 216 -7.01 -9.39 20.91
C PRO A 216 -5.56 -9.83 20.72
N ILE A 217 -4.65 -8.86 20.53
CA ILE A 217 -3.23 -9.15 20.35
C ILE A 217 -2.30 -8.47 21.37
N GLU A 218 -2.78 -7.46 22.12
CA GLU A 218 -2.06 -6.93 23.27
C GLU A 218 -2.33 -7.76 24.53
N MET A 219 -1.26 -8.23 25.14
CA MET A 219 -1.28 -9.09 26.34
C MET A 219 -0.69 -8.40 27.57
N ARG A 220 -0.13 -7.20 27.40
CA ARG A 220 0.48 -6.40 28.46
C ARG A 220 -0.51 -5.34 28.94
N LYS A 221 -0.21 -4.79 30.12
CA LYS A 221 -0.92 -3.64 30.65
C LYS A 221 -0.63 -2.41 29.78
N THR A 222 -1.66 -1.64 29.48
CA THR A 222 -1.55 -0.42 28.67
C THR A 222 -1.82 0.84 29.48
N ALA A 223 -1.54 2.00 28.88
CA ALA A 223 -1.91 3.32 29.38
C ALA A 223 -3.23 3.78 28.76
N GLY A 224 -4.32 3.07 29.07
CA GLY A 224 -5.68 3.40 28.63
C GLY A 224 -6.08 2.81 27.29
N GLN A 225 -5.16 2.76 26.32
CA GLN A 225 -5.32 2.11 25.01
C GLN A 225 -3.95 1.73 24.42
N ASP A 226 -3.95 1.06 23.26
CA ASP A 226 -2.82 0.93 22.36
C ASP A 226 -2.80 2.07 21.31
N GLY A 227 -1.80 2.10 20.44
CA GLY A 227 -1.76 3.06 19.33
C GLY A 227 -2.74 2.70 18.20
N PRO A 228 -3.26 3.69 17.45
CA PRO A 228 -4.21 3.45 16.36
C PRO A 228 -3.71 2.46 15.29
N SER A 229 -2.43 2.54 14.91
CA SER A 229 -1.85 1.65 13.91
C SER A 229 -1.69 0.21 14.37
N VAL A 230 -2.54 -0.67 13.86
CA VAL A 230 -2.39 -2.13 13.93
C VAL A 230 -2.20 -2.66 12.52
N ARG A 231 -0.99 -3.12 12.18
CA ARG A 231 -0.58 -3.39 10.79
C ARG A 231 -0.31 -4.88 10.58
N PRO A 232 -1.23 -5.65 9.97
CA PRO A 232 -0.95 -7.01 9.50
C PRO A 232 -0.06 -7.05 8.25
N ALA A 233 0.68 -8.14 8.08
CA ALA A 233 1.35 -8.55 6.85
C ALA A 233 1.31 -10.08 6.71
N VAL A 234 1.10 -10.58 5.49
CA VAL A 234 0.80 -12.00 5.23
C VAL A 234 1.78 -12.57 4.20
N ALA A 235 2.39 -13.71 4.51
CA ALA A 235 3.22 -14.48 3.58
C ALA A 235 2.41 -15.54 2.82
N ASN A 236 2.92 -16.04 1.69
CA ASN A 236 2.19 -17.03 0.88
C ASN A 236 1.98 -18.37 1.58
N ASP A 237 2.80 -18.69 2.59
CA ASP A 237 2.67 -19.91 3.40
C ASP A 237 1.61 -19.83 4.51
N GLY A 238 0.88 -18.70 4.60
CA GLY A 238 -0.13 -18.47 5.63
C GLY A 238 0.43 -17.95 6.95
N THR A 239 1.74 -17.67 7.05
CA THR A 239 2.30 -16.95 8.20
C THR A 239 1.80 -15.51 8.19
N VAL A 240 1.28 -15.04 9.32
CA VAL A 240 0.77 -13.67 9.49
C VAL A 240 1.57 -12.98 10.59
N TYR A 241 2.12 -11.82 10.29
CA TYR A 241 2.70 -10.92 11.28
C TYR A 241 1.78 -9.74 11.52
N VAL A 242 1.74 -9.23 12.74
CA VAL A 242 1.01 -8.00 13.06
C VAL A 242 1.86 -7.14 13.97
N ALA A 243 2.07 -5.90 13.57
CA ALA A 243 2.78 -4.90 14.36
C ALA A 243 1.81 -3.89 14.97
N PHE A 244 2.09 -3.44 16.19
CA PHE A 244 1.33 -2.37 16.84
C PHE A 244 2.17 -1.63 17.88
N PHE A 245 1.71 -0.44 18.27
CA PHE A 245 2.28 0.30 19.40
C PHE A 245 1.53 -0.04 20.69
N GLY A 246 2.21 -0.73 21.62
CA GLY A 246 1.65 -0.99 22.94
C GLY A 246 1.98 0.16 23.90
N TRP A 247 1.03 1.04 24.19
CA TRP A 247 1.32 2.20 25.03
C TRP A 247 1.51 1.79 26.48
N ARG A 248 2.65 2.16 27.07
CA ARG A 248 3.00 1.84 28.46
C ARG A 248 2.78 3.02 29.40
N LYS A 249 2.90 4.24 28.87
CA LYS A 249 2.60 5.48 29.58
C LYS A 249 2.08 6.52 28.59
N PHE A 250 1.16 7.35 29.03
CA PHE A 250 0.71 8.51 28.28
C PHE A 250 0.57 9.70 29.23
N ASP A 251 1.14 10.85 28.85
CA ASP A 251 1.10 12.08 29.65
C ASP A 251 0.13 13.14 29.09
N GLY A 252 -0.68 12.76 28.10
CA GLY A 252 -1.57 13.66 27.37
C GLY A 252 -0.95 14.27 26.10
N LYS A 253 0.37 14.16 25.92
CA LYS A 253 1.10 14.71 24.77
C LYS A 253 2.03 13.73 24.07
N THR A 254 2.54 12.74 24.79
CA THR A 254 3.45 11.75 24.25
C THR A 254 3.15 10.40 24.88
N ALA A 255 2.95 9.40 24.04
CA ALA A 255 2.85 8.01 24.45
C ALA A 255 4.25 7.40 24.48
N THR A 256 4.68 6.94 25.66
CA THR A 256 5.82 6.03 25.77
C THR A 256 5.34 4.63 25.44
N SER A 257 5.76 4.10 24.30
CA SER A 257 5.21 2.90 23.69
C SER A 257 6.28 1.84 23.46
N ASP A 258 5.90 0.58 23.59
CA ASP A 258 6.66 -0.51 23.01
C ASP A 258 6.21 -0.71 21.56
N VAL A 259 7.14 -1.06 20.67
CA VAL A 259 6.79 -1.55 19.32
C VAL A 259 6.77 -3.07 19.38
N VAL A 260 5.58 -3.66 19.19
CA VAL A 260 5.33 -5.09 19.42
C VAL A 260 4.98 -5.76 18.09
N VAL A 261 5.50 -6.96 17.88
CA VAL A 261 5.15 -7.82 16.75
C VAL A 261 4.63 -9.16 17.28
N VAL A 262 3.42 -9.54 16.86
CA VAL A 262 2.85 -10.88 17.06
C VAL A 262 2.92 -11.68 15.76
N ARG A 263 2.80 -13.00 15.85
CA ARG A 263 2.84 -13.91 14.69
C ARG A 263 1.85 -15.04 14.85
N ASP A 264 1.17 -15.37 13.76
CA ASP A 264 0.40 -16.59 13.58
C ASP A 264 1.05 -17.47 12.50
N ASP A 265 1.12 -18.78 12.74
CA ASP A 265 1.72 -19.77 11.82
C ASP A 265 0.67 -20.63 11.09
N ALA A 266 -0.62 -20.35 11.29
CA ALA A 266 -1.73 -21.20 10.84
C ALA A 266 -2.89 -20.37 10.27
N ALA A 267 -2.63 -19.22 9.64
CA ALA A 267 -3.65 -18.34 9.07
C ALA A 267 -4.85 -18.08 10.01
N ALA A 268 -4.57 -17.93 11.31
CA ALA A 268 -5.51 -17.74 12.41
C ALA A 268 -6.56 -18.88 12.62
N THR A 269 -6.36 -20.06 12.04
CA THR A 269 -7.21 -21.25 12.26
C THR A 269 -6.76 -22.10 13.46
N GLY A 270 -5.60 -21.79 14.06
CA GLY A 270 -5.09 -22.47 15.24
C GLY A 270 -5.84 -22.13 16.54
N ALA A 271 -5.55 -22.88 17.61
CA ALA A 271 -6.20 -22.68 18.91
C ALA A 271 -5.78 -21.38 19.63
N ASN A 272 -4.56 -20.90 19.37
CA ASN A 272 -4.00 -19.70 19.99
C ASN A 272 -3.49 -18.74 18.90
N PRO A 273 -4.41 -18.09 18.16
CA PRO A 273 -4.03 -17.24 17.05
C PRO A 273 -3.12 -16.10 17.52
N PHE A 274 -2.11 -15.77 16.73
CA PHE A 274 -1.12 -14.70 16.99
C PHE A 274 -0.20 -14.91 18.21
N HIS A 275 -0.16 -16.11 18.81
CA HIS A 275 0.67 -16.38 19.99
C HIS A 275 2.04 -17.03 19.68
N ALA A 276 2.43 -17.16 18.42
CA ALA A 276 3.62 -17.91 18.03
C ALA A 276 4.95 -17.23 18.40
N LEU A 277 4.92 -15.93 18.70
CA LEU A 277 6.05 -15.19 19.27
C LEU A 277 5.83 -14.99 20.77
N SER A 278 6.88 -15.20 21.55
CA SER A 278 6.92 -14.84 22.97
C SER A 278 8.05 -13.84 23.23
N ASN A 279 7.81 -12.89 24.13
CA ASN A 279 8.86 -11.99 24.56
C ASN A 279 9.71 -12.64 25.68
N PRO A 280 11.04 -12.71 25.56
CA PRO A 280 11.87 -13.41 26.54
C PRO A 280 11.80 -12.85 27.97
N SER A 281 11.52 -11.55 28.13
CA SER A 281 11.54 -10.90 29.44
C SER A 281 10.30 -11.13 30.30
N ASP A 282 9.15 -11.40 29.71
CA ASP A 282 7.87 -11.61 30.42
C ASP A 282 7.16 -12.92 30.06
N LYS A 283 7.63 -13.63 29.03
CA LYS A 283 7.04 -14.88 28.50
C LYS A 283 5.61 -14.73 27.96
N LEU A 284 5.12 -13.49 27.78
CA LEU A 284 3.83 -13.22 27.19
C LEU A 284 3.91 -13.26 25.66
N PRO A 285 2.79 -13.53 24.97
CA PRO A 285 2.70 -13.39 23.53
C PRO A 285 3.14 -12.02 23.01
N GLY A 286 3.63 -12.02 21.77
CA GLY A 286 4.17 -10.84 21.10
C GLY A 286 5.62 -10.55 21.49
N ARG A 287 6.46 -10.30 20.49
CA ARG A 287 7.84 -9.87 20.65
C ARG A 287 7.91 -8.35 20.74
N VAL A 288 8.52 -7.85 21.81
CA VAL A 288 8.88 -6.42 21.89
C VAL A 288 10.15 -6.18 21.08
N VAL A 289 10.03 -5.43 19.98
CA VAL A 289 11.15 -5.11 19.07
C VAL A 289 11.90 -3.88 19.58
N VAL A 290 11.16 -2.88 20.05
CA VAL A 290 11.67 -1.63 20.62
C VAL A 290 10.90 -1.31 21.90
N LYS A 291 11.61 -0.83 22.92
CA LYS A 291 11.02 -0.41 24.19
C LYS A 291 11.03 1.11 24.30
N ASN A 292 9.99 1.66 24.91
CA ASN A 292 9.91 3.07 25.28
C ASN A 292 10.12 4.06 24.11
N ALA A 293 9.68 3.71 22.90
CA ALA A 293 9.57 4.65 21.80
C ALA A 293 8.67 5.82 22.20
N SER A 294 9.12 7.05 21.96
CA SER A 294 8.39 8.26 22.37
C SER A 294 7.54 8.74 21.21
N ILE A 295 6.27 8.38 21.20
CA ILE A 295 5.34 8.70 20.11
C ILE A 295 4.60 10.00 20.46
N PRO A 296 4.82 11.11 19.72
CA PRO A 296 4.03 12.31 19.91
C PRO A 296 2.54 12.02 19.68
N TRP A 297 1.67 12.59 20.50
CA TRP A 297 0.22 12.43 20.35
C TRP A 297 -0.35 13.45 19.38
N SER A 298 -1.45 13.06 18.72
CA SER A 298 -2.00 13.70 17.52
C SER A 298 -2.11 15.23 17.59
N ASN A 299 -2.02 15.84 16.39
CA ASN A 299 -2.22 17.25 16.07
C ASN A 299 -1.12 18.23 16.51
N ALA A 300 -0.23 17.85 17.44
CA ALA A 300 0.97 18.65 17.74
C ALA A 300 2.08 17.83 18.45
N PRO A 301 3.37 17.99 18.05
CA PRO A 301 3.84 18.81 16.94
C PRO A 301 3.43 18.24 15.58
N ALA A 302 3.51 19.07 14.53
CA ALA A 302 3.26 18.69 13.14
C ALA A 302 4.57 18.78 12.34
N LEU A 303 4.71 17.95 11.32
CA LEU A 303 5.75 18.11 10.30
C LEU A 303 5.21 19.04 9.22
N GLY A 304 5.60 20.33 9.23
CA GLY A 304 4.98 21.31 8.33
C GLY A 304 3.49 21.42 8.65
N GLN A 305 2.64 21.02 7.70
CA GLN A 305 1.18 20.95 7.87
C GLN A 305 0.66 19.54 8.22
N GLU A 306 1.51 18.50 8.15
CA GLU A 306 1.13 17.11 8.37
C GLU A 306 1.11 16.77 9.87
N ARG A 307 0.04 16.12 10.34
CA ARG A 307 0.00 15.57 11.69
C ARG A 307 0.86 14.31 11.76
N ILE A 308 1.27 13.96 12.98
CA ILE A 308 2.02 12.74 13.25
C ILE A 308 1.42 12.05 14.49
N GLY A 309 1.76 10.78 14.69
CA GLY A 309 1.48 10.12 15.97
C GLY A 309 1.22 8.62 15.93
N SER A 310 1.25 7.97 14.77
CA SER A 310 1.15 6.50 14.70
C SER A 310 1.78 5.86 13.47
N THR A 311 2.91 6.36 12.96
CA THR A 311 3.51 5.81 11.74
C THR A 311 4.17 4.45 11.98
N LEU A 312 3.66 3.41 11.32
CA LEU A 312 4.06 2.01 11.47
C LEU A 312 3.81 1.24 10.18
N SER A 313 4.77 0.40 9.77
CA SER A 313 4.63 -0.52 8.65
C SER A 313 5.38 -1.82 8.93
N ILE A 314 4.85 -2.94 8.45
CA ILE A 314 5.49 -4.25 8.50
C ILE A 314 5.35 -4.96 7.15
N ALA A 315 6.41 -5.63 6.73
CA ALA A 315 6.43 -6.48 5.54
C ALA A 315 7.09 -7.81 5.88
N VAL A 316 6.54 -8.89 5.32
CA VAL A 316 7.10 -10.24 5.38
C VAL A 316 7.42 -10.68 3.96
N ASP A 317 8.55 -11.37 3.78
CA ASP A 317 8.90 -11.92 2.48
C ASP A 317 7.84 -12.97 2.09
N PRO A 318 7.22 -12.82 0.90
CA PRO A 318 6.11 -13.68 0.51
C PRO A 318 6.52 -15.15 0.36
N ASN A 319 7.79 -15.43 0.06
CA ASN A 319 8.31 -16.77 -0.23
C ASN A 319 9.25 -17.30 0.87
N GLN A 320 9.67 -16.43 1.79
CA GLN A 320 10.53 -16.77 2.92
C GLN A 320 10.05 -16.08 4.20
N SER A 321 8.96 -16.56 4.80
CA SER A 321 8.33 -15.99 5.99
C SER A 321 9.23 -15.87 7.25
N ALA A 322 10.49 -16.33 7.19
CA ALA A 322 11.53 -16.02 8.18
C ALA A 322 12.05 -14.59 8.10
N ILE A 323 11.92 -13.92 6.95
CA ILE A 323 12.42 -12.58 6.68
C ILE A 323 11.29 -11.57 6.86
N VAL A 324 11.46 -10.64 7.80
CA VAL A 324 10.45 -9.64 8.16
C VAL A 324 11.13 -8.30 8.37
N TYR A 325 10.54 -7.23 7.87
CA TYR A 325 10.98 -5.85 8.08
C TYR A 325 9.89 -5.07 8.80
N LEU A 326 10.30 -4.23 9.74
CA LEU A 326 9.45 -3.37 10.54
C LEU A 326 9.98 -1.95 10.44
N ALA A 327 9.09 -1.01 10.11
CA ALA A 327 9.37 0.40 10.18
C ALA A 327 8.41 1.09 11.14
N TRP A 328 8.92 2.05 11.91
CA TRP A 328 8.11 2.90 12.77
C TRP A 328 8.71 4.31 12.81
N ALA A 329 7.97 5.27 13.36
CA ALA A 329 8.56 6.53 13.77
C ALA A 329 8.24 6.93 15.20
N ASP A 330 9.19 7.64 15.80
CA ASP A 330 9.09 8.24 17.11
C ASP A 330 9.70 9.66 17.10
N LYS A 331 9.73 10.33 18.25
CA LYS A 331 10.25 11.70 18.37
C LYS A 331 11.73 11.83 17.97
N GLY A 332 12.50 10.75 17.92
CA GLY A 332 13.90 10.77 17.53
C GLY A 332 14.78 11.57 18.48
N SER A 333 15.69 12.37 17.92
CA SER A 333 16.59 13.23 18.67
C SER A 333 15.90 14.54 19.09
N LYS A 334 16.52 15.33 19.99
CA LYS A 334 15.94 16.60 20.47
C LYS A 334 15.68 17.63 19.35
N ALA A 335 16.41 17.54 18.24
CA ALA A 335 16.27 18.45 17.10
C ALA A 335 15.20 18.00 16.09
N ASP A 336 14.77 16.74 16.16
CA ASP A 336 13.79 16.18 15.26
C ASP A 336 12.37 16.39 15.79
N ILE A 337 11.42 16.51 14.87
CA ILE A 337 9.99 16.46 15.20
C ILE A 337 9.54 14.99 15.21
N TYR A 338 9.99 14.22 14.22
CA TYR A 338 9.65 12.81 14.04
C TYR A 338 10.72 12.11 13.21
N THR A 339 11.10 10.90 13.57
CA THR A 339 12.20 10.15 12.94
C THR A 339 11.74 8.74 12.62
N LEU A 340 11.93 8.32 11.37
CA LEU A 340 11.67 6.95 10.92
C LEU A 340 12.85 6.05 11.23
N HIS A 341 12.55 4.78 11.46
CA HIS A 341 13.49 3.71 11.76
C HIS A 341 13.08 2.45 11.02
N VAL A 342 14.05 1.61 10.60
CA VAL A 342 13.78 0.28 10.04
C VAL A 342 14.64 -0.77 10.73
N ARG A 343 14.02 -1.89 11.10
CA ARG A 343 14.70 -3.09 11.60
C ARG A 343 14.21 -4.33 10.86
N ASN A 344 15.03 -5.37 10.83
CA ASN A 344 14.63 -6.65 10.27
C ASN A 344 14.83 -7.81 11.25
N SER A 345 14.15 -8.90 10.93
CA SER A 345 14.34 -10.24 11.48
C SER A 345 14.60 -11.21 10.32
N ALA A 346 15.46 -12.20 10.56
CA ALA A 346 15.75 -13.30 9.64
C ALA A 346 15.44 -14.68 10.25
N ASP A 347 14.76 -14.70 11.40
CA ASP A 347 14.45 -15.91 12.17
C ASP A 347 12.98 -15.92 12.61
N ARG A 348 12.10 -15.51 11.68
CA ARG A 348 10.65 -15.47 11.86
C ARG A 348 10.18 -14.52 12.98
N GLY A 349 10.91 -13.44 13.26
CA GLY A 349 10.56 -12.44 14.28
C GLY A 349 11.02 -12.78 15.70
N VAL A 350 11.82 -13.85 15.87
CA VAL A 350 12.33 -14.28 17.19
C VAL A 350 13.43 -13.33 17.68
N THR A 351 14.31 -12.90 16.79
CA THR A 351 15.31 -11.85 17.04
C THR A 351 15.22 -10.78 15.95
N TRP A 352 15.73 -9.59 16.29
CA TRP A 352 15.69 -8.41 15.42
C TRP A 352 17.07 -7.75 15.44
N SER A 353 17.38 -7.01 14.38
CA SER A 353 18.59 -6.18 14.33
C SER A 353 18.67 -5.28 15.57
N LYS A 354 19.87 -5.21 16.19
CA LYS A 354 20.07 -4.48 17.44
C LYS A 354 19.96 -2.97 17.27
N THR A 355 20.31 -2.50 16.09
CA THR A 355 20.23 -1.11 15.63
C THR A 355 19.37 -1.05 14.40
N ASP A 356 19.02 0.16 14.01
CA ASP A 356 18.37 0.41 12.72
C ASP A 356 19.29 -0.01 11.59
N LEU A 357 18.69 -0.38 10.46
CA LEU A 357 19.43 -0.75 9.26
C LEU A 357 20.17 0.47 8.69
N PRO A 358 21.32 0.27 8.02
CA PRO A 358 22.12 1.37 7.49
C PRO A 358 21.29 2.32 6.61
N GLY A 359 21.38 3.63 6.86
CA GLY A 359 20.69 4.64 6.07
C GLY A 359 19.16 4.70 6.25
N THR A 360 18.59 4.01 7.26
CA THR A 360 17.13 3.98 7.48
C THR A 360 16.65 4.79 8.68
N THR A 361 17.55 5.49 9.37
CA THR A 361 17.18 6.51 10.36
C THR A 361 16.93 7.83 9.62
N ILE A 362 15.66 8.14 9.35
CA ILE A 362 15.28 9.31 8.53
C ILE A 362 14.64 10.38 9.39
N HIS A 363 15.29 11.54 9.49
CA HIS A 363 14.82 12.67 10.30
C HIS A 363 13.72 13.46 9.58
N ASN A 364 12.75 13.96 10.35
CA ASN A 364 11.61 14.76 9.91
C ASN A 364 10.81 14.08 8.79
N ALA A 365 10.47 12.81 8.99
CA ALA A 365 9.78 11.99 8.00
C ALA A 365 8.62 11.17 8.60
N THR A 366 7.64 10.83 7.76
CA THR A 366 6.41 10.11 8.09
C THR A 366 5.96 9.24 6.90
N ASN A 367 4.73 8.70 6.96
CA ASN A 367 4.04 7.98 5.88
C ASN A 367 4.88 6.85 5.30
N VAL A 368 5.31 5.96 6.20
CA VAL A 368 6.19 4.86 5.86
C VAL A 368 5.43 3.65 5.34
N ALA A 369 5.90 3.05 4.25
CA ALA A 369 5.42 1.76 3.78
C ALA A 369 6.58 0.84 3.37
N LEU A 370 6.43 -0.44 3.66
CA LEU A 370 7.38 -1.49 3.33
C LEU A 370 6.70 -2.54 2.45
N ALA A 371 7.42 -3.04 1.45
CA ALA A 371 7.03 -4.22 0.68
C ALA A 371 8.26 -5.06 0.37
N ILE A 372 8.06 -6.36 0.17
CA ILE A 372 9.13 -7.28 -0.24
C ILE A 372 8.66 -7.97 -1.51
N ALA A 373 9.48 -7.88 -2.56
CA ALA A 373 9.21 -8.48 -3.85
C ALA A 373 9.54 -9.98 -3.87
N ASP A 374 9.04 -10.70 -4.88
CA ASP A 374 9.23 -12.15 -5.00
C ASP A 374 10.71 -12.57 -5.11
N ASN A 375 11.59 -11.68 -5.58
CA ASN A 375 13.03 -11.90 -5.64
C ASN A 375 13.77 -11.54 -4.34
N GLY A 376 13.04 -11.16 -3.28
CA GLY A 376 13.60 -10.77 -1.98
C GLY A 376 14.04 -9.31 -1.87
N ALA A 377 13.89 -8.50 -2.93
CA ALA A 377 14.15 -7.07 -2.85
C ALA A 377 13.16 -6.40 -1.88
N VAL A 378 13.65 -5.51 -1.04
CA VAL A 378 12.83 -4.74 -0.09
C VAL A 378 12.66 -3.32 -0.62
N GLY A 379 11.42 -2.87 -0.71
CA GLY A 379 11.03 -1.49 -0.99
C GLY A 379 10.67 -0.74 0.29
N TYR A 380 11.16 0.49 0.41
CA TYR A 380 10.95 1.40 1.54
C TYR A 380 10.49 2.76 1.01
N LEU A 381 9.19 3.02 1.14
CA LEU A 381 8.54 4.28 0.78
C LEU A 381 8.41 5.16 2.02
N TYR A 382 8.72 6.45 1.89
CA TYR A 382 8.47 7.44 2.94
C TYR A 382 8.37 8.86 2.39
N GLN A 383 7.80 9.76 3.21
CA GLN A 383 7.75 11.19 2.93
C GLN A 383 8.58 11.97 3.96
N GLN A 384 9.52 12.79 3.49
CA GLN A 384 10.42 13.59 4.31
C GLN A 384 10.17 15.09 4.11
N LEU A 385 10.10 15.83 5.20
CA LEU A 385 10.10 17.30 5.19
C LEU A 385 11.54 17.81 5.19
N SER A 386 11.97 18.39 4.08
CA SER A 386 13.33 18.92 3.91
C SER A 386 13.33 20.21 3.10
N GLY A 387 14.01 21.25 3.60
CA GLY A 387 14.15 22.53 2.89
C GLY A 387 12.83 23.22 2.53
N GLY A 388 11.78 23.07 3.36
CA GLY A 388 10.44 23.61 3.10
C GLY A 388 9.64 22.83 2.04
N ARG A 389 10.07 21.60 1.74
CA ARG A 389 9.46 20.72 0.73
C ARG A 389 9.14 19.36 1.31
N TRP A 390 8.05 18.77 0.86
CA TRP A 390 7.78 17.34 1.01
C TRP A 390 8.49 16.59 -0.10
N VAL A 391 9.29 15.60 0.26
CA VAL A 391 10.00 14.73 -0.67
C VAL A 391 9.53 13.31 -0.45
N THR A 392 9.01 12.68 -1.51
CA THR A 392 8.56 11.27 -1.48
C THR A 392 9.66 10.39 -2.06
N HIS A 393 10.18 9.47 -1.26
CA HIS A 393 11.31 8.62 -1.59
C HIS A 393 10.86 7.16 -1.70
N LEU A 394 11.36 6.45 -2.71
CA LEU A 394 11.36 4.99 -2.74
C LEU A 394 12.81 4.49 -2.74
N VAL A 395 13.17 3.74 -1.70
CA VAL A 395 14.47 3.08 -1.56
C VAL A 395 14.31 1.58 -1.76
N GLN A 396 15.21 0.95 -2.51
CA GLN A 396 15.26 -0.48 -2.73
C GLN A 396 16.58 -1.10 -2.26
N THR A 397 16.54 -2.34 -1.78
CA THR A 397 17.73 -3.09 -1.34
C THR A 397 17.54 -4.61 -1.45
N HIS A 398 18.65 -5.35 -1.58
CA HIS A 398 18.70 -6.82 -1.47
C HIS A 398 19.43 -7.31 -0.21
N ASN A 399 20.05 -6.41 0.55
CA ASN A 399 21.03 -6.77 1.58
C ASN A 399 20.85 -5.96 2.86
N ALA A 400 19.59 -5.83 3.30
CA ALA A 400 19.23 -5.12 4.53
C ALA A 400 19.82 -3.69 4.56
N PHE A 401 19.72 -2.99 3.43
CA PHE A 401 20.19 -1.61 3.22
C PHE A 401 21.70 -1.39 3.37
N ALA A 402 22.52 -2.46 3.38
CA ALA A 402 23.98 -2.30 3.28
C ALA A 402 24.37 -1.61 1.96
N THR A 403 23.60 -1.85 0.90
CA THR A 403 23.55 -1.05 -0.33
C THR A 403 22.11 -0.79 -0.71
N SER A 404 21.83 0.37 -1.28
CA SER A 404 20.50 0.73 -1.74
C SER A 404 20.51 1.51 -3.05
N GLN A 405 19.37 1.48 -3.73
CA GLN A 405 19.04 2.38 -4.83
C GLN A 405 17.85 3.24 -4.39
N GLU A 406 17.92 4.54 -4.67
CA GLU A 406 16.90 5.51 -4.27
C GLU A 406 16.31 6.22 -5.48
N PHE A 407 15.00 6.45 -5.42
CA PHE A 407 14.25 7.26 -6.37
C PHE A 407 13.44 8.31 -5.62
N VAL A 408 13.56 9.57 -6.04
CA VAL A 408 12.64 10.64 -5.61
C VAL A 408 11.47 10.68 -6.58
N LEU A 409 10.28 10.33 -6.08
CA LEU A 409 9.03 10.28 -6.85
C LEU A 409 8.40 11.68 -6.98
N ALA A 410 8.46 12.46 -5.91
CA ALA A 410 7.99 13.83 -5.86
C ALA A 410 8.83 14.68 -4.90
N THR A 411 8.98 15.95 -5.22
CA THR A 411 9.47 17.00 -4.33
C THR A 411 8.59 18.20 -4.53
N VAL A 412 7.79 18.58 -3.53
CA VAL A 412 6.73 19.60 -3.66
C VAL A 412 6.76 20.59 -2.50
N PRO A 413 6.21 21.80 -2.64
CA PRO A 413 6.08 22.74 -1.51
C PRO A 413 5.36 22.10 -0.31
N ALA A 414 5.85 22.35 0.91
CA ALA A 414 5.25 21.82 2.13
C ALA A 414 4.13 22.69 2.73
N ASP A 415 4.06 23.95 2.30
CA ASP A 415 3.18 25.00 2.82
C ASP A 415 2.10 25.44 1.83
N GLN A 416 2.00 24.77 0.69
CA GLN A 416 1.01 25.04 -0.36
C GLN A 416 0.41 23.73 -0.86
N PRO A 417 -0.92 23.64 -1.04
CA PRO A 417 -1.93 24.59 -0.56
C PRO A 417 -1.94 24.71 0.98
N VAL A 418 -2.70 25.67 1.52
CA VAL A 418 -3.01 25.67 2.95
C VAL A 418 -3.91 24.47 3.25
N GLY A 419 -3.60 23.72 4.30
CA GLY A 419 -4.38 22.57 4.73
C GLY A 419 -5.83 22.92 5.07
N GLN A 420 -6.76 22.13 4.55
CA GLN A 420 -8.19 22.24 4.80
C GLN A 420 -8.60 21.53 6.10
N PHE A 421 -7.96 20.40 6.39
CA PHE A 421 -8.15 19.59 7.59
C PHE A 421 -6.90 18.74 7.87
N LEU A 422 -6.92 17.95 8.94
CA LEU A 422 -5.88 16.95 9.22
C LEU A 422 -6.39 15.54 8.91
N PRO A 423 -5.53 14.64 8.41
CA PRO A 423 -4.13 14.86 8.01
C PRO A 423 -4.01 15.61 6.67
N TYR A 424 -2.88 16.29 6.45
CA TYR A 424 -2.66 17.16 5.28
C TYR A 424 -2.37 16.36 4.00
N LEU A 425 -1.44 15.42 4.08
CA LEU A 425 -1.07 14.37 3.13
C LEU A 425 -1.69 13.03 3.53
N GLY A 426 -1.67 12.66 4.81
CA GLY A 426 -2.16 11.35 5.29
C GLY A 426 -1.41 10.85 6.53
N ASP A 427 -2.01 9.90 7.25
CA ASP A 427 -1.34 9.17 8.35
C ASP A 427 -0.45 8.01 7.85
N TYR A 428 -0.63 7.61 6.60
CA TYR A 428 0.13 6.57 5.92
C TYR A 428 0.13 6.81 4.40
N ASP A 429 1.17 6.27 3.74
CA ASP A 429 1.19 5.96 2.31
C ASP A 429 1.10 4.42 2.17
N TYR A 430 1.05 3.90 0.94
CA TYR A 430 1.05 2.45 0.76
C TYR A 430 1.90 1.95 -0.39
N LEU A 431 2.52 0.78 -0.17
CA LEU A 431 3.43 0.12 -1.08
C LEU A 431 3.14 -1.38 -1.12
N LEU A 432 3.05 -1.91 -2.34
CA LEU A 432 2.91 -3.33 -2.65
C LEU A 432 4.00 -3.74 -3.64
N SER A 433 4.25 -5.05 -3.72
CA SER A 433 5.03 -5.61 -4.82
C SER A 433 4.14 -6.57 -5.62
N VAL A 434 4.24 -6.47 -6.94
CA VAL A 434 3.53 -7.36 -7.87
C VAL A 434 4.44 -7.67 -9.04
N GLY A 435 4.76 -8.96 -9.23
CA GLY A 435 5.74 -9.40 -10.21
C GLY A 435 7.09 -8.71 -9.97
N ASN A 436 7.60 -8.02 -10.99
CA ASN A 436 8.89 -7.31 -10.92
C ASN A 436 8.73 -5.80 -10.71
N GLU A 437 7.65 -5.36 -10.06
CA GLU A 437 7.40 -3.95 -9.78
C GLU A 437 7.05 -3.72 -8.30
N PHE A 438 7.54 -2.61 -7.76
CA PHE A 438 6.93 -1.95 -6.63
C PHE A 438 5.85 -1.00 -7.15
N ARG A 439 4.66 -1.09 -6.58
CA ARG A 439 3.51 -0.26 -6.93
C ARG A 439 2.93 0.35 -5.66
N GLY A 440 2.62 1.64 -5.68
CA GLY A 440 2.18 2.33 -4.48
C GLY A 440 1.42 3.60 -4.76
N VAL A 441 1.01 4.24 -3.67
CA VAL A 441 0.30 5.52 -3.68
C VAL A 441 0.87 6.45 -2.60
N PHE A 442 0.84 7.75 -2.89
CA PHE A 442 1.16 8.82 -1.94
C PHE A 442 0.33 10.06 -2.27
N CYS A 443 0.11 10.95 -1.29
CA CYS A 443 -0.54 12.24 -1.53
C CYS A 443 0.48 13.38 -1.55
N ALA A 444 0.24 14.38 -2.39
CA ALA A 444 1.13 15.53 -2.54
C ALA A 444 0.40 16.74 -3.14
N ASN A 445 1.04 17.92 -3.05
CA ASN A 445 0.65 19.10 -3.83
C ASN A 445 0.63 18.78 -5.33
N ASN A 446 -0.45 19.20 -5.99
CA ASN A 446 -0.73 18.86 -7.39
C ASN A 446 -0.35 19.96 -8.41
N THR A 447 0.47 20.93 -8.05
CA THR A 447 0.94 21.96 -8.98
C THR A 447 1.58 21.27 -10.20
N PRO A 448 1.08 21.50 -11.43
CA PRO A 448 1.57 20.82 -12.62
C PRO A 448 2.91 21.43 -13.03
N ASP A 449 3.97 20.97 -12.39
CA ASP A 449 5.35 21.39 -12.62
C ASP A 449 6.24 20.15 -12.72
N PHE A 450 6.85 19.90 -13.88
CA PHE A 450 7.74 18.75 -14.05
C PHE A 450 8.96 18.80 -13.12
N ALA A 451 9.36 19.98 -12.64
CA ALA A 451 10.43 20.10 -11.66
C ALA A 451 10.06 19.47 -10.30
N ASN A 452 8.77 19.33 -10.00
CA ASN A 452 8.30 18.67 -8.79
C ASN A 452 8.33 17.13 -8.89
N PHE A 453 8.46 16.55 -10.09
CA PHE A 453 8.39 15.10 -10.30
C PHE A 453 9.61 14.64 -11.10
N PRO A 454 10.74 14.33 -10.44
CA PRO A 454 12.00 13.99 -11.12
C PRO A 454 11.94 12.79 -12.07
N GLN A 455 10.96 11.89 -11.86
CA GLN A 455 10.72 10.72 -12.72
C GLN A 455 9.67 10.99 -13.81
N GLY A 456 9.20 12.24 -13.95
CA GLY A 456 8.03 12.59 -14.74
C GLY A 456 6.72 12.28 -14.02
N VAL A 457 5.63 12.86 -14.52
CA VAL A 457 4.27 12.65 -14.01
C VAL A 457 3.26 12.76 -15.14
N THR A 458 2.17 11.99 -15.05
CA THR A 458 1.02 12.10 -15.95
C THR A 458 -0.19 12.60 -15.17
N PHE A 459 -0.86 13.63 -15.71
CA PHE A 459 -2.13 14.12 -15.18
C PHE A 459 -3.27 13.68 -16.11
N GLN A 460 -4.32 13.10 -15.55
CA GLN A 460 -5.56 12.82 -16.27
C GLN A 460 -6.49 14.03 -16.26
N ARG A 461 -6.51 14.77 -15.16
CA ARG A 461 -7.16 16.08 -15.05
C ARG A 461 -6.52 17.12 -15.96
N ALA A 462 -7.30 18.13 -16.35
CA ALA A 462 -6.83 19.21 -17.20
C ALA A 462 -5.78 20.08 -16.46
N ALA A 463 -4.57 20.12 -17.02
CA ALA A 463 -3.43 20.81 -16.46
C ALA A 463 -2.58 21.46 -17.56
N ASP A 464 -2.08 22.66 -17.30
CA ASP A 464 -1.09 23.35 -18.12
C ASP A 464 0.25 23.39 -17.36
N PHE A 465 1.19 22.55 -17.78
CA PHE A 465 2.53 22.47 -17.19
C PHE A 465 3.44 23.65 -17.56
N SER A 466 3.13 24.39 -18.63
CA SER A 466 3.88 25.58 -19.02
C SER A 466 3.48 26.77 -18.15
N ALA A 467 2.16 26.95 -17.94
CA ALA A 467 1.61 27.98 -17.05
C ALA A 467 1.65 27.57 -15.57
N LYS A 468 1.84 26.28 -15.27
CA LYS A 468 1.76 25.68 -13.93
C LYS A 468 0.39 25.89 -13.28
N THR A 469 -0.67 25.69 -14.06
CA THR A 469 -2.06 25.91 -13.61
C THR A 469 -2.95 24.70 -13.89
N LEU A 470 -3.95 24.49 -13.04
CA LEU A 470 -5.02 23.53 -13.26
C LEU A 470 -6.25 24.25 -13.83
N ASN A 471 -7.07 23.53 -14.59
CA ASN A 471 -8.36 24.05 -15.07
C ASN A 471 -9.45 22.98 -15.02
N ASP A 472 -10.70 23.40 -15.11
CA ASP A 472 -11.88 22.54 -15.00
C ASP A 472 -12.20 21.71 -16.26
N GLY A 473 -11.35 21.77 -17.30
CA GLY A 473 -11.59 21.18 -18.62
C GLY A 473 -12.43 22.05 -19.56
N ALA A 474 -13.09 23.10 -19.05
CA ALA A 474 -13.73 24.15 -19.82
C ALA A 474 -12.86 25.42 -19.95
N GLY A 475 -11.69 25.43 -19.29
CA GLY A 475 -10.71 26.50 -19.33
C GLY A 475 -10.76 27.46 -18.15
N ASN A 476 -11.63 27.24 -17.15
CA ASN A 476 -11.61 28.04 -15.93
C ASN A 476 -10.52 27.53 -14.99
N LEU A 477 -9.78 28.46 -14.38
CA LEU A 477 -8.70 28.11 -13.44
C LEU A 477 -9.25 27.41 -12.20
N VAL A 478 -8.54 26.37 -11.77
CA VAL A 478 -8.80 25.61 -10.56
C VAL A 478 -7.63 25.79 -9.59
N PRO A 479 -7.86 26.06 -8.30
CA PRO A 479 -6.79 26.16 -7.32
C PRO A 479 -5.99 24.86 -7.19
N ILE A 480 -4.71 24.98 -6.85
CA ILE A 480 -3.90 23.83 -6.43
C ILE A 480 -4.48 23.20 -5.15
N SER A 481 -4.34 21.89 -5.03
CA SER A 481 -4.89 21.07 -3.97
C SER A 481 -3.92 19.94 -3.59
N ILE A 482 -4.35 19.03 -2.71
CA ILE A 482 -3.63 17.79 -2.41
C ILE A 482 -4.34 16.67 -3.14
N ASP A 483 -3.61 15.97 -4.00
CA ASP A 483 -4.13 14.85 -4.77
C ASP A 483 -3.36 13.57 -4.43
N PRO A 484 -3.99 12.39 -4.55
CA PRO A 484 -3.29 11.12 -4.55
C PRO A 484 -2.61 10.86 -5.89
N PHE A 485 -1.44 10.24 -5.82
CA PHE A 485 -0.61 9.84 -6.95
C PHE A 485 -0.29 8.35 -6.86
N TYR A 486 -0.51 7.62 -7.95
CA TYR A 486 -0.07 6.25 -8.13
C TYR A 486 1.33 6.23 -8.72
N PHE A 487 2.14 5.25 -8.34
CA PHE A 487 3.41 4.99 -9.00
C PHE A 487 3.68 3.51 -9.24
N SER A 488 4.55 3.25 -10.21
CA SER A 488 5.19 1.94 -10.40
C SER A 488 6.68 2.12 -10.68
N VAL A 489 7.51 1.31 -10.03
CA VAL A 489 8.98 1.31 -10.18
C VAL A 489 9.45 -0.14 -10.35
N PRO A 490 10.33 -0.46 -11.33
CA PRO A 490 10.93 -1.77 -11.42
C PRO A 490 11.62 -2.18 -10.14
N VAL A 491 11.44 -3.43 -9.77
CA VAL A 491 12.23 -4.07 -8.72
C VAL A 491 13.67 -4.20 -9.24
N ILE A 492 14.64 -3.90 -8.38
CA ILE A 492 16.05 -4.14 -8.68
C ILE A 492 16.32 -5.63 -8.98
N PRO A 493 17.13 -5.96 -10.01
CA PRO A 493 17.36 -7.35 -10.42
C PRO A 493 17.81 -8.29 -9.32
#